data_AF-A0A962CD17-F1
#
_entry.id   AF-A0A962CD17-F1
#
_cell.length_a   1.000
_cell.length_b   1.000
_cell.length_c   1.000
_cell.angle_alpha   90.00
_cell.angle_beta   90.00
_cell.angle_gamma   90.00
#
_symmetry.space_group_name_H-M   'P 1'
#
loop_
_entity.id
_entity.type
_entity.pdbx_description
1 polymer ?
#
loop_
_entity_poly.entity_id
_entity_poly.type
_entity_poly.pdbx_seq_one_letter_code
_entity_poly.pdbx_strand_id
1 'polypeptide(L)' 'KQFKYADRAGIRFVLVLGENEIANGTVTVKDLRREDQFEVARGELVKTLRVELEQSAAMGVRP' A
#
# COMPACT_ATOMS: atom_id res chain seq x y z
N LYS A 1 -16.38 3.89 3.29
CA LYS A 1 -16.17 5.31 2.88
C LYS A 1 -14.69 5.71 2.82
N GLN A 2 -13.73 4.87 3.20
CA GLN A 2 -12.29 5.20 3.18
C GLN A 2 -11.64 5.05 1.78
N PHE A 3 -12.02 4.04 1.00
CA PHE A 3 -11.50 3.85 -0.36
C PHE A 3 -11.76 5.04 -1.29
N LYS A 4 -12.98 5.60 -1.25
CA LYS A 4 -13.35 6.81 -2.02
C LYS A 4 -12.61 8.09 -1.58
N TYR A 5 -12.12 8.14 -0.34
CA TYR A 5 -11.32 9.27 0.14
C TYR A 5 -9.87 9.13 -0.30
N ALA A 6 -9.30 7.92 -0.21
CA ALA A 6 -7.94 7.64 -0.66
C ALA A 6 -7.77 7.86 -2.17
N ASP A 7 -8.74 7.39 -2.95
CA ASP A 7 -8.80 7.63 -4.40
C ASP A 7 -8.83 9.13 -4.75
N ARG A 8 -9.69 9.91 -4.07
CA ARG A 8 -9.73 11.38 -4.23
C ARG A 8 -8.51 12.11 -3.71
N ALA A 9 -7.83 11.55 -2.72
CA ALA A 9 -6.62 12.11 -2.15
C ALA A 9 -5.37 11.79 -3.00
N GLY A 10 -5.51 11.04 -4.10
CA GLY A 10 -4.40 10.64 -4.95
C GLY A 10 -3.47 9.61 -4.27
N ILE A 11 -3.98 8.88 -3.28
CA ILE A 11 -3.20 7.91 -2.50
C ILE A 11 -3.10 6.62 -3.32
N ARG A 12 -1.87 6.23 -3.68
CA ARG A 12 -1.62 5.02 -4.48
C ARG A 12 -1.83 3.74 -3.68
N PHE A 13 -1.45 3.74 -2.40
CA PHE A 13 -1.49 2.56 -1.52
C PHE A 13 -2.34 2.80 -0.28
N VAL A 14 -3.27 1.90 0.00
CA VAL A 14 -4.12 1.90 1.20
C VAL A 14 -3.68 0.75 2.10
N LEU A 15 -3.34 1.06 3.34
CA LEU A 15 -3.05 0.05 4.34
C LEU A 15 -4.30 -0.25 5.15
N VAL A 16 -4.64 -1.52 5.26
CA VAL A 16 -5.74 -2.04 6.07
C VAL A 16 -5.10 -2.80 7.23
N LEU A 17 -5.36 -2.29 8.44
CA LEU A 17 -4.98 -2.93 9.70
C LEU A 17 -6.24 -3.20 10.50
N GLY A 18 -6.74 -4.43 10.42
CA GLY A 18 -7.72 -4.96 11.35
C GLY A 18 -7.10 -5.38 12.69
N GLU A 19 -7.97 -5.73 13.64
CA GLU A 19 -7.55 -6.26 14.94
C GLU A 19 -6.76 -7.58 14.80
N ASN A 20 -7.14 -8.41 13.83
CA ASN A 20 -6.42 -9.64 13.47
C ASN A 20 -5.04 -9.37 12.87
N GLU A 21 -4.92 -8.42 11.95
CA GLU A 21 -3.63 -8.02 11.37
C GLU A 21 -2.66 -7.52 12.43
N ILE A 22 -3.14 -6.73 13.39
CA ILE A 22 -2.33 -6.26 14.52
C ILE A 22 -1.90 -7.44 15.41
N ALA A 23 -2.80 -8.39 15.66
CA ALA A 23 -2.50 -9.58 16.46
C ALA A 23 -1.53 -10.55 15.78
N ASN A 24 -1.67 -10.74 14.46
CA ASN A 24 -0.82 -11.61 13.65
C ASN A 24 0.47 -10.92 13.18
N GLY A 25 0.58 -9.60 13.36
CA GLY A 25 1.71 -8.82 12.88
C GLY A 25 1.78 -8.73 11.36
N THR A 26 0.65 -8.88 10.67
CA THR A 26 0.52 -8.71 9.21
C THR A 26 -0.23 -7.42 8.90
N VAL A 27 -0.18 -6.96 7.66
CA VAL A 27 -0.84 -5.76 7.18
C VAL A 27 -1.28 -6.01 5.74
N THR A 28 -2.54 -5.71 5.45
CA THR A 28 -3.02 -5.79 4.06
C THR A 28 -2.76 -4.46 3.36
N VAL A 29 -2.00 -4.50 2.27
CA VAL A 29 -1.75 -3.34 1.41
C VAL A 29 -2.62 -3.50 0.16
N LYS A 30 -3.35 -2.44 -0.16
CA LYS A 30 -4.22 -2.37 -1.33
C LYS A 30 -3.72 -1.27 -2.26
N ASP A 31 -3.30 -1.66 -3.46
CA ASP A 31 -2.89 -0.76 -4.51
C ASP A 31 -4.12 -0.32 -5.31
N LEU A 32 -4.47 0.95 -5.23
CA LEU A 32 -5.61 1.50 -5.97
C LEU A 32 -5.29 1.78 -7.44
N ARG A 33 -4.01 1.86 -7.82
CA ARG A 33 -3.60 2.05 -9.22
C ARG A 33 -3.65 0.73 -10.00
N ARG A 34 -3.30 -0.38 -9.34
CA ARG A 34 -3.32 -1.73 -9.94
C ARG A 34 -4.61 -2.50 -9.61
N GLU A 35 -5.45 -1.93 -8.76
CA GLU A 35 -6.65 -2.57 -8.20
C GLU A 35 -6.34 -3.91 -7.50
N ASP A 36 -5.12 -4.04 -6.99
CA ASP A 36 -4.59 -5.27 -6.39
C ASP A 36 -4.50 -5.15 -4.86
N GLN A 37 -4.53 -6.27 -4.15
CA GLN A 37 -4.36 -6.30 -2.70
C GLN A 37 -3.54 -7.50 -2.27
N PHE A 38 -2.58 -7.25 -1.38
CA PHE A 38 -1.66 -8.27 -0.90
C PHE A 38 -1.38 -8.07 0.59
N GLU A 39 -1.17 -9.17 1.29
CA GLU A 39 -0.83 -9.16 2.71
C GLU A 39 0.69 -9.22 2.86
N VAL A 40 1.23 -8.35 3.70
CA VAL A 40 2.65 -8.32 4.05
C VAL A 40 2.83 -8.35 5.55
N ALA A 41 3.88 -8.99 6.02
CA ALA A 41 4.28 -8.88 7.41
C ALA A 41 4.57 -7.41 7.75
N ARG A 42 4.11 -6.94 8.91
CA ARG A 42 4.32 -5.57 9.39
C ARG A 42 5.80 -5.18 9.43
N GLY A 43 6.69 -6.15 9.66
CA GLY A 43 8.15 -5.95 9.61
C GLY A 43 8.67 -5.68 8.19
N GLU A 44 8.12 -6.35 7.18
CA GLU A 44 8.52 -6.17 5.77
C GLU A 44 7.73 -5.04 5.07
N LEU A 45 6.60 -4.61 5.63
CA LEU A 45 5.74 -3.54 5.09
C LEU A 45 6.54 -2.31 4.65
N VAL A 46 7.40 -1.77 5.53
CA VAL A 46 8.17 -0.56 5.24
C VAL A 46 9.11 -0.75 4.05
N LYS A 47 9.71 -1.95 3.95
CA LYS A 47 10.62 -2.31 2.88
C LYS A 47 9.87 -2.47 1.56
N THR A 48 8.73 -3.16 1.57
CA THR A 48 7.85 -3.32 0.40
C THR A 48 7.34 -1.97 -0.08
N LEU A 49 6.84 -1.10 0.81
CA LEU A 49 6.40 0.25 0.42
C LEU A 49 7.54 1.10 -0.14
N ARG A 50 8.75 1.04 0.43
CA ARG A 50 9.90 1.76 -0.13
C ARG A 50 10.23 1.30 -1.55
N VAL A 51 10.30 -0.01 -1.75
CA VAL A 51 10.56 -0.58 -3.08
C VAL A 51 9.48 -0.14 -4.05
N GLU A 52 8.20 -0.29 -3.70
CA GLU A 52 7.09 0.12 -4.57
C GLU A 52 7.05 1.63 -4.85
N LEU A 53 7.40 2.47 -3.87
CA LEU A 53 7.53 3.92 -4.04
C LEU A 53 8.70 4.28 -4.97
N GLU A 54 9.85 3.63 -4.82
CA GLU A 54 11.03 3.81 -5.68
C GLU A 54 10.75 3.33 -7.10
N GLN A 55 10.13 2.16 -7.28
CA GLN A 55 9.69 1.65 -8.58
C GLN A 55 8.67 2.60 -9.22
N SER A 56 7.72 3.08 -8.43
CA SER A 56 6.70 4.05 -8.85
C SER A 56 7.28 5.41 -9.25
N ALA A 57 8.34 5.85 -8.60
CA ALA A 57 9.07 7.07 -8.90
C ALA A 57 9.97 6.89 -10.13
N ALA A 58 10.65 5.75 -10.25
CA ALA A 58 11.47 5.40 -11.40
C ALA A 58 10.64 5.23 -12.69
N MET A 59 9.42 4.72 -12.57
CA MET A 59 8.50 4.53 -13.70
C MET A 59 7.68 5.79 -14.03
N GLY A 60 7.76 6.84 -13.19
CA GLY A 60 7.14 8.15 -13.39
C GLY A 60 8.10 9.24 -13.86
N VAL A 61 9.39 8.92 -14.03
CA VAL A 61 10.40 9.87 -14.50
C VAL A 61 11.12 9.27 -15.70
N ARG A 62 10.75 9.73 -16.89
CA ARG A 62 11.68 10.44 -17.76
C ARG A 62 10.92 11.29 -18.80
N PRO A 63 11.51 12.44 -19.18
CA PRO A 63 10.90 13.50 -19.98
C PRO A 63 10.63 13.11 -21.42
#